data_AF-A0A6L7PZE3-F1
#
_entry.id   AF-A0A6L7PZE3-F1
#
_cell.length_a   1.000
_cell.length_b   1.000
_cell.length_c   1.000
_cell.angle_alpha   90.00
_cell.angle_beta   90.00
_cell.angle_gamma   90.00
#
_symmetry.space_group_name_H-M   'P 1'
#
loop_
_entity.id
_entity.type
_entity.pdbx_description
1 polymer ?
#
loop_
_entity_poly.entity_id
_entity_poly.type
_entity_poly.pdbx_seq_one_letter_code
_entity_poly.pdbx_strand_id
1 'polypeptide(L)'
;MTIAVSVPVIAGEPSDLDLLCRGEFLSWDLTPAGSNYTFLAELSLDGRSGQAIYKPRKGEIPLWDFPSGTLYKRECAAYLLSRILGWDFIPLTIIRDGPHGIGSAQLFIDHDPRENYYTISRDSLDEADADQLRMMCCFDLVANNTDRKANHVIRGIDGKLWGIDQGLTFHADMKIRTVIWDFGEEEIPDRLLEPLRRLCGQLLSPNGEVAEFLSLLDDEEARALMQRLQWVLQEGVFPGVPGLRRRRSRRGE
;
A
#
# COMPACT_ATOMS: atom_id res chain seq x y z
N MET A 1 -10.53 15.47 12.55
CA MET A 1 -9.67 14.83 13.58
C MET A 1 -8.53 14.18 12.82
N THR A 2 -7.41 14.88 12.67
CA THR A 2 -6.23 14.39 11.94
C THR A 2 -5.59 13.30 12.78
N ILE A 3 -5.44 12.10 12.23
CA ILE A 3 -4.57 11.10 12.84
C ILE A 3 -3.16 11.50 12.39
N ALA A 4 -2.51 12.33 13.21
CA ALA A 4 -1.17 12.82 12.95
C ALA A 4 -0.16 11.88 13.61
N VAL A 5 0.71 11.29 12.80
CA VAL A 5 1.88 10.54 13.26
C VAL A 5 2.69 11.48 14.15
N SER A 6 2.86 11.12 15.43
CA SER A 6 3.57 11.95 16.40
C SER A 6 5.08 11.86 16.13
N VAL A 7 5.61 12.78 15.34
CA VAL A 7 7.05 12.95 15.09
C VAL A 7 7.48 14.30 15.70
N PRO A 8 8.58 14.37 16.46
CA PRO A 8 9.07 15.64 17.01
C PRO A 8 9.48 16.60 15.89
N VAL A 9 8.87 17.79 15.87
CA VAL A 9 9.17 18.87 14.92
C VAL A 9 10.46 19.57 15.36
N ILE A 10 11.54 19.41 14.60
CA ILE A 10 12.75 20.23 14.71
C ILE A 10 12.57 21.45 13.80
N ALA A 11 12.96 22.63 14.27
CA ALA A 11 12.95 23.85 13.45
C ALA A 11 13.89 23.67 12.22
N GLY A 12 13.29 23.61 11.03
CA GLY A 12 13.90 23.38 9.72
C GLY A 12 12.85 23.57 8.61
N GLU A 13 13.25 23.43 7.34
CA GLU A 13 12.28 23.43 6.22
C GLU A 13 11.19 22.37 6.44
N PRO A 14 9.92 22.65 6.09
CA PRO A 14 8.82 21.71 6.36
C PRO A 14 9.09 20.36 5.67
N SER A 15 9.03 19.25 6.41
CA SER A 15 9.14 17.91 5.84
C SER A 15 7.93 17.55 4.96
N ASP A 16 8.00 16.45 4.19
CA ASP A 16 6.84 15.95 3.43
C ASP A 16 5.66 15.61 4.34
N LEU A 17 5.96 15.14 5.56
CA LEU A 17 4.95 14.92 6.59
C LEU A 17 4.34 16.23 7.08
N ASP A 18 5.14 17.27 7.30
CA ASP A 18 4.63 18.58 7.67
C ASP A 18 3.71 19.15 6.59
N LEU A 19 4.14 19.06 5.33
CA LEU A 19 3.38 19.53 4.18
C LEU A 19 2.06 18.76 4.03
N LEU A 20 2.08 17.43 4.11
CA LEU A 20 0.87 16.62 4.05
C LEU A 20 -0.07 16.91 5.22
N CYS A 21 0.43 17.01 6.45
CA CYS A 21 -0.39 17.23 7.63
C CYS A 21 -1.00 18.64 7.66
N ARG A 22 -0.18 19.67 7.39
CA ARG A 22 -0.52 21.07 7.68
C ARG A 22 -0.63 21.96 6.44
N GLY A 23 -0.14 21.51 5.29
CA GLY A 23 -0.17 22.29 4.06
C GLY A 23 -1.60 22.59 3.60
N GLU A 24 -1.82 23.83 3.19
CA GLU A 24 -3.08 24.30 2.63
C GLU A 24 -3.27 23.75 1.22
N PHE A 25 -4.49 23.34 0.88
CA PHE A 25 -4.84 22.95 -0.49
C PHE A 25 -4.96 24.20 -1.37
N LEU A 26 -4.01 24.43 -2.26
CA LEU A 26 -4.04 25.58 -3.18
C LEU A 26 -4.90 25.29 -4.41
N SER A 27 -4.78 24.09 -4.97
CA SER A 27 -5.50 23.63 -6.15
C SER A 27 -5.72 22.12 -6.07
N TRP A 28 -6.72 21.61 -6.80
CA TRP A 28 -6.96 20.17 -6.92
C TRP A 28 -7.69 19.85 -8.23
N ASP A 29 -7.10 18.98 -9.03
CA ASP A 29 -7.65 18.53 -10.30
C ASP A 29 -8.10 17.09 -10.21
N LEU A 30 -9.29 16.80 -10.75
CA LEU A 30 -9.80 15.43 -10.83
C LEU A 30 -8.91 14.63 -11.79
N THR A 31 -8.38 13.50 -11.33
CA THR A 31 -7.63 12.61 -12.19
C THR A 31 -8.60 11.79 -13.07
N PRO A 32 -8.27 11.53 -14.34
CA PRO A 32 -9.15 10.79 -15.25
C PRO A 32 -9.18 9.27 -14.97
N ALA A 33 -8.43 8.79 -13.97
CA ALA A 33 -8.21 7.38 -13.72
C ALA A 33 -9.02 6.87 -12.51
N GLY A 34 -9.67 5.72 -12.68
CA GLY A 34 -10.42 5.04 -11.62
C GLY A 34 -11.91 5.38 -11.58
N SER A 35 -12.68 4.59 -10.83
CA SER A 35 -14.11 4.81 -10.61
C SER A 35 -14.38 5.79 -9.45
N ASN A 36 -13.52 5.81 -8.44
CA ASN A 36 -13.61 6.74 -7.31
C ASN A 36 -13.03 8.11 -7.67
N TYR A 37 -13.58 9.19 -7.09
CA TYR A 37 -12.97 10.51 -7.26
C TYR A 37 -11.62 10.57 -6.57
N THR A 38 -10.60 10.83 -7.38
CA THR A 38 -9.20 10.98 -6.97
C THR A 38 -8.73 12.33 -7.48
N PHE A 39 -8.08 13.11 -6.62
CA PHE A 39 -7.61 14.45 -6.96
C PHE A 39 -6.10 14.52 -6.86
N LEU A 40 -5.45 15.09 -7.88
CA LEU A 40 -4.08 15.59 -7.74
C LEU A 40 -4.17 16.98 -7.13
N ALA A 41 -3.65 17.14 -5.91
CA ALA A 41 -3.71 18.38 -5.15
C ALA A 41 -2.33 19.01 -5.02
N GLU A 42 -2.28 20.34 -5.11
CA GLU A 42 -1.11 21.12 -4.71
C GLU A 42 -1.28 21.60 -3.27
N LEU A 43 -0.26 21.32 -2.45
CA LEU A 43 -0.19 21.72 -1.06
C LEU A 43 0.88 22.80 -0.89
N SER A 44 0.65 23.76 0.01
CA SER A 44 1.66 24.74 0.40
C SER A 44 1.73 24.94 1.91
N LEU A 45 2.94 25.02 2.44
CA LEU A 45 3.23 25.30 3.85
C LEU A 45 4.52 26.11 3.95
N ASP A 46 4.46 27.28 4.59
CA ASP A 46 5.62 28.14 4.87
C ASP A 46 6.50 28.42 3.63
N GLY A 47 5.88 28.61 2.46
CA GLY A 47 6.57 28.88 1.20
C GLY A 47 7.11 27.65 0.47
N ARG A 48 7.03 26.46 1.07
CA ARG A 48 7.26 25.17 0.39
C ARG A 48 5.97 24.72 -0.29
N SER A 49 6.08 24.16 -1.49
CA SER A 49 4.97 23.53 -2.19
C SER A 49 5.31 22.09 -2.55
N GLY A 50 4.28 21.26 -2.71
CA GLY A 50 4.40 19.87 -3.13
C GLY A 50 3.05 19.28 -3.49
N GLN A 51 3.06 18.08 -4.05
CA GLN A 51 1.86 17.45 -4.58
C GLN A 51 1.40 16.27 -3.73
N ALA A 52 0.10 16.05 -3.70
CA ALA A 52 -0.51 14.92 -3.02
C ALA A 52 -1.68 14.35 -3.84
N ILE A 53 -1.87 13.03 -3.76
CA ILE A 53 -3.09 12.38 -4.18
C ILE A 53 -4.09 12.43 -3.03
N TYR A 54 -5.24 13.07 -3.25
CA TYR A 54 -6.31 13.21 -2.28
C TYR A 54 -7.54 12.38 -2.70
N LYS A 55 -7.95 11.45 -1.86
CA LYS A 55 -9.13 10.59 -2.07
C LYS A 55 -10.17 10.84 -0.96
N PRO A 56 -11.18 11.69 -1.19
CA PRO A 56 -12.21 11.97 -0.20
C PRO A 56 -13.15 10.78 0.00
N ARG A 57 -13.62 10.58 1.24
CA ARG A 57 -14.69 9.63 1.56
C ARG A 57 -15.95 9.85 0.71
N LYS A 58 -16.30 11.12 0.47
CA LYS A 58 -17.48 11.50 -0.34
C LYS A 58 -17.32 11.17 -1.83
N GLY A 59 -16.10 10.91 -2.29
CA GLY A 59 -15.79 10.52 -3.66
C GLY A 59 -15.81 9.01 -3.90
N GLU A 60 -16.06 8.21 -2.86
CA GLU A 60 -16.14 6.77 -2.98
C GLU A 60 -17.42 6.34 -3.70
N ILE A 61 -17.27 5.48 -4.70
CA ILE A 61 -18.37 4.72 -5.29
C ILE A 61 -18.56 3.45 -4.45
N PRO A 62 -19.78 3.20 -3.93
CA PRO A 62 -20.07 1.99 -3.18
C PRO A 62 -19.74 0.72 -3.96
N LEU A 63 -19.04 -0.20 -3.29
CA LEU A 63 -18.78 -1.54 -3.78
C LEU A 63 -19.67 -2.53 -3.05
N TRP A 64 -20.03 -3.63 -3.72
CA TRP A 64 -20.91 -4.64 -3.14
C TRP A 64 -20.20 -5.45 -2.03
N ASP A 65 -18.87 -5.53 -2.06
CA ASP A 65 -18.05 -6.33 -1.15
C ASP A 65 -17.08 -5.54 -0.27
N PHE A 66 -17.22 -4.21 -0.20
CA PHE A 66 -16.49 -3.38 0.77
C PHE A 66 -17.46 -2.45 1.52
N PRO A 67 -17.25 -2.22 2.84
CA PRO A 67 -18.03 -1.23 3.58
C PRO A 67 -17.93 0.16 2.93
N SER A 68 -19.06 0.80 2.66
CA SER A 68 -19.08 2.11 2.00
C SER A 68 -18.44 3.21 2.86
N GLY A 69 -17.66 4.10 2.26
CA GLY A 69 -17.07 5.25 2.95
C GLY A 69 -15.89 4.88 3.83
N THR A 70 -15.13 3.85 3.45
CA THR A 70 -14.00 3.31 4.24
C THR A 70 -12.75 3.03 3.39
N LEU A 71 -12.77 3.26 2.08
CA LEU A 71 -11.62 2.98 1.20
C LEU A 71 -10.42 3.89 1.54
N TYR A 72 -10.67 5.16 1.87
CA TYR A 72 -9.60 6.08 2.29
C TYR A 72 -8.87 5.62 3.57
N LYS A 73 -9.55 4.87 4.46
CA LYS A 73 -8.92 4.29 5.65
C LYS A 73 -7.95 3.19 5.26
N ARG A 74 -8.30 2.36 4.27
CA ARG A 74 -7.46 1.26 3.77
C ARG A 74 -6.20 1.78 3.07
N GLU A 75 -6.27 2.92 2.40
CA GLU A 75 -5.07 3.60 1.88
C GLU A 75 -4.06 3.88 3.00
N CYS A 76 -4.52 4.48 4.10
CA CYS A 76 -3.68 4.76 5.26
C CYS A 76 -3.24 3.47 5.99
N ALA A 77 -4.15 2.50 6.15
CA ALA A 77 -3.85 1.23 6.81
C ALA A 77 -2.76 0.45 6.05
N ALA A 78 -2.81 0.46 4.72
CA ALA A 78 -1.79 -0.17 3.88
C ALA A 78 -0.43 0.52 4.04
N TYR A 79 -0.40 1.85 4.05
CA TYR A 79 0.81 2.62 4.34
C TYR A 79 1.40 2.27 5.72
N LEU A 80 0.58 2.30 6.78
CA LEU A 80 1.02 1.96 8.13
C LEU A 80 1.55 0.52 8.20
N LEU A 81 0.87 -0.45 7.58
CA LEU A 81 1.36 -1.82 7.52
C LEU A 81 2.72 -1.91 6.81
N SER A 82 2.89 -1.26 5.66
CA SER A 82 4.16 -1.24 4.92
C SER A 82 5.31 -0.67 5.76
N ARG A 83 5.02 0.38 6.55
CA ARG A 83 5.97 0.97 7.50
C ARG A 83 6.29 0.09 8.69
N ILE A 84 5.29 -0.52 9.33
CA ILE A 84 5.48 -1.44 10.46
C ILE A 84 6.36 -2.62 10.04
N LEU A 85 6.23 -3.08 8.80
CA LEU A 85 7.04 -4.14 8.23
C LEU A 85 8.45 -3.68 7.80
N GLY A 86 8.70 -2.36 7.73
CA GLY A 86 9.94 -1.76 7.24
C GLY A 86 10.14 -1.97 5.75
N TRP A 87 9.05 -2.07 4.98
CA TRP A 87 9.06 -2.30 3.54
C TRP A 87 8.96 -0.99 2.75
N ASP A 88 8.29 0.02 3.34
CA ASP A 88 8.33 1.42 2.93
C ASP A 88 8.07 1.70 1.43
N PHE A 89 7.36 0.83 0.72
CA PHE A 89 7.08 0.98 -0.71
C PHE A 89 5.74 1.65 -1.01
N ILE A 90 4.93 1.96 0.01
CA ILE A 90 3.70 2.73 -0.14
C ILE A 90 4.03 4.19 0.22
N PRO A 91 3.69 5.17 -0.64
CA PRO A 91 4.00 6.57 -0.35
C PRO A 91 3.35 7.04 0.96
N LEU A 92 3.99 8.03 1.59
CA LEU A 92 3.50 8.62 2.84
C LEU A 92 2.01 8.98 2.73
N THR A 93 1.17 8.33 3.53
CA THR A 93 -0.29 8.47 3.47
C THR A 93 -0.84 8.81 4.84
N ILE A 94 -1.66 9.84 4.91
CA ILE A 94 -2.34 10.26 6.15
C ILE A 94 -3.85 10.41 5.91
N ILE A 95 -4.61 10.49 7.00
CA ILE A 95 -6.03 10.86 6.95
C ILE A 95 -6.19 12.28 7.48
N ARG A 96 -6.81 13.14 6.68
CA ARG A 96 -7.14 14.51 7.09
C ARG A 96 -8.38 15.06 6.38
N ASP A 97 -8.88 16.16 6.90
CA ASP A 97 -9.90 16.96 6.23
C ASP A 97 -9.26 17.73 5.05
N GLY A 98 -9.95 17.76 3.92
CA GLY A 98 -9.59 18.49 2.71
C GLY A 98 -10.81 19.14 2.06
N PRO A 99 -10.68 19.66 0.82
CA PRO A 99 -11.73 20.44 0.14
C PRO A 99 -13.06 19.72 0.00
N HIS A 100 -13.04 18.39 -0.05
CA HIS A 100 -14.21 17.53 -0.20
C HIS A 100 -14.57 16.72 1.08
N GLY A 101 -14.10 17.17 2.25
CA GLY A 101 -14.34 16.53 3.55
C GLY A 101 -13.17 15.65 4.02
N ILE A 102 -13.43 14.65 4.84
CA ILE A 102 -12.38 13.71 5.28
C ILE A 102 -11.96 12.77 4.13
N GLY A 103 -10.67 12.49 4.03
CA GLY A 103 -10.12 11.56 3.05
C GLY A 103 -8.67 11.19 3.35
N SER A 104 -8.09 10.36 2.51
CA SER A 104 -6.65 10.09 2.53
C SER A 104 -5.91 11.13 1.68
N ALA A 105 -4.77 11.58 2.18
CA ALA A 105 -3.81 12.40 1.45
C ALA A 105 -2.49 11.62 1.40
N GLN A 106 -2.07 11.27 0.19
CA GLN A 106 -0.87 10.48 -0.08
C GLN A 106 0.14 11.34 -0.84
N LEU A 107 1.42 11.30 -0.45
CA LEU A 107 2.49 12.00 -1.17
C LEU A 107 2.47 11.61 -2.65
N PHE A 108 2.48 12.59 -3.54
CA PHE A 108 2.64 12.31 -4.96
C PHE A 108 4.09 11.92 -5.25
N ILE A 109 4.28 10.83 -5.99
CA ILE A 109 5.60 10.37 -6.42
C ILE A 109 5.76 10.74 -7.89
N ASP A 110 6.77 11.54 -8.19
CA ASP A 110 7.17 11.81 -9.57
C ASP A 110 7.63 10.51 -10.25
N HIS A 111 7.01 10.20 -11.39
CA HIS A 111 7.28 9.00 -12.17
C HIS A 111 6.96 9.23 -13.65
N ASP A 112 7.47 8.36 -14.53
CA ASP A 112 7.04 8.33 -15.92
C ASP A 112 5.68 7.62 -16.02
N PRO A 113 4.60 8.29 -16.46
CA PRO A 113 3.27 7.70 -16.54
C PRO A 113 3.16 6.58 -17.58
N ARG A 114 4.18 6.39 -18.43
CA ARG A 114 4.25 5.27 -19.39
C ARG A 114 4.81 4.01 -18.74
N GLU A 115 5.52 4.13 -17.62
CA GLU A 115 6.03 2.99 -16.89
C GLU A 115 4.95 2.37 -16.00
N ASN A 116 4.95 1.04 -15.96
CA ASN A 116 4.08 0.24 -15.11
C ASN A 116 4.75 -1.13 -14.89
N TYR A 117 4.12 -2.00 -14.11
CA TYR A 117 4.64 -3.34 -13.87
C TYR A 117 5.10 -4.08 -15.14
N TYR A 118 4.37 -4.00 -16.26
CA TYR A 118 4.78 -4.71 -17.47
C TYR A 118 6.02 -4.13 -18.14
N THR A 119 6.22 -2.81 -18.13
CA THR A 119 7.44 -2.22 -18.70
C THR A 119 8.63 -2.48 -17.78
N ILE A 120 8.40 -2.44 -16.46
CA ILE A 120 9.40 -2.78 -15.44
C ILE A 120 9.82 -4.26 -15.57
N SER A 121 8.86 -5.17 -15.83
CA SER A 121 9.15 -6.61 -15.83
C SER A 121 9.59 -7.18 -17.18
N ARG A 122 9.30 -6.53 -18.31
CA ARG A 122 9.55 -7.08 -19.65
C ARG A 122 10.98 -6.93 -20.15
N ASP A 123 11.69 -5.86 -19.78
CA ASP A 123 12.96 -5.48 -20.44
C ASP A 123 14.22 -5.97 -19.71
N SER A 124 14.07 -7.01 -18.87
CA SER A 124 15.00 -7.56 -17.87
C SER A 124 14.75 -7.00 -16.46
N LEU A 125 14.03 -7.78 -15.66
CA LEU A 125 14.06 -7.62 -14.21
C LEU A 125 15.50 -7.83 -13.76
N ASP A 126 16.18 -6.76 -13.38
CA ASP A 126 17.37 -6.94 -12.57
C ASP A 126 16.96 -7.52 -11.20
N GLU A 127 17.95 -8.04 -10.47
CA GLU A 127 17.66 -8.70 -9.19
C GLU A 127 17.09 -7.71 -8.15
N ALA A 128 17.41 -6.42 -8.26
CA ALA A 128 16.94 -5.39 -7.33
C ALA A 128 15.44 -5.10 -7.52
N ASP A 129 14.97 -5.04 -8.77
CA ASP A 129 13.56 -4.92 -9.10
C ASP A 129 12.80 -6.19 -8.71
N ALA A 130 13.36 -7.37 -9.00
CA ALA A 130 12.76 -8.64 -8.60
C ALA A 130 12.58 -8.70 -7.07
N ASP A 131 13.57 -8.25 -6.30
CA ASP A 131 13.50 -8.22 -4.83
C ASP A 131 12.44 -7.25 -4.29
N GLN A 132 12.26 -6.10 -4.93
CA GLN A 132 11.19 -5.14 -4.58
C GLN A 132 9.81 -5.70 -4.94
N LEU A 133 9.68 -6.33 -6.11
CA LEU A 133 8.42 -6.94 -6.54
C LEU A 133 8.05 -8.15 -5.67
N ARG A 134 9.01 -8.97 -5.22
CA ARG A 134 8.76 -10.06 -4.23
C ARG A 134 8.21 -9.50 -2.92
N MET A 135 8.75 -8.37 -2.46
CA MET A 135 8.27 -7.69 -1.26
C MET A 135 6.82 -7.19 -1.45
N MET A 136 6.51 -6.55 -2.57
CA MET A 136 5.14 -6.13 -2.90
C MET A 136 4.17 -7.31 -3.03
N CYS A 137 4.60 -8.42 -3.64
CA CYS A 137 3.81 -9.65 -3.75
C CYS A 137 3.49 -10.22 -2.36
N CYS A 138 4.48 -10.25 -1.45
CA CYS A 138 4.29 -10.68 -0.06
C CYS A 138 3.32 -9.75 0.69
N PHE A 139 3.40 -8.45 0.44
CA PHE A 139 2.45 -7.48 0.95
C PHE A 139 1.03 -7.73 0.45
N ASP A 140 0.85 -7.90 -0.86
CA ASP A 140 -0.46 -8.17 -1.45
C ASP A 140 -1.10 -9.43 -0.87
N LEU A 141 -0.29 -10.44 -0.53
CA LEU A 141 -0.74 -11.67 0.10
C LEU A 141 -1.27 -11.45 1.52
N VAL A 142 -0.50 -10.74 2.35
CA VAL A 142 -0.86 -10.49 3.75
C VAL A 142 -1.99 -9.47 3.87
N ALA A 143 -1.87 -8.36 3.12
CA ALA A 143 -2.88 -7.30 3.04
C ALA A 143 -4.10 -7.72 2.22
N ASN A 144 -4.08 -8.89 1.56
CA ASN A 144 -5.16 -9.37 0.70
C ASN A 144 -5.57 -8.31 -0.32
N ASN A 145 -4.60 -7.78 -1.08
CA ASN A 145 -4.89 -6.77 -2.09
C ASN A 145 -5.74 -7.40 -3.21
N THR A 146 -6.95 -6.87 -3.37
CA THR A 146 -7.93 -7.40 -4.31
C THR A 146 -7.94 -6.65 -5.64
N ASP A 147 -7.04 -5.70 -5.89
CA ASP A 147 -7.05 -4.89 -7.11
C ASP A 147 -5.66 -4.35 -7.51
N ARG A 148 -4.58 -5.08 -7.24
CA ARG A 148 -3.23 -4.66 -7.68
C ARG A 148 -3.13 -4.84 -9.20
N LYS A 149 -3.24 -3.72 -9.92
CA LYS A 149 -3.07 -3.63 -11.37
C LYS A 149 -1.65 -3.22 -11.75
N ALA A 150 -1.31 -3.38 -13.02
CA ALA A 150 0.02 -3.03 -13.52
C ALA A 150 0.39 -1.55 -13.28
N ASN A 151 -0.56 -0.64 -13.49
CA ASN A 151 -0.39 0.79 -13.28
C ASN A 151 -0.42 1.21 -11.80
N HIS A 152 -0.52 0.25 -10.86
CA HIS A 152 -0.41 0.51 -9.42
C HIS A 152 1.03 0.29 -8.91
N VAL A 153 1.91 -0.22 -9.78
CA VAL A 153 3.35 -0.34 -9.53
C VAL A 153 4.03 0.72 -10.40
N ILE A 154 4.61 1.72 -9.76
CA ILE A 154 5.29 2.84 -10.43
C ILE A 154 6.75 2.88 -10.02
N ARG A 155 7.62 3.38 -10.90
CA ARG A 155 9.02 3.64 -10.57
C ARG A 155 9.21 5.13 -10.31
N GLY A 156 9.68 5.47 -9.12
CA GLY A 156 10.08 6.84 -8.81
C GLY A 156 11.31 7.25 -9.62
N ILE A 157 11.54 8.55 -9.74
CA ILE A 157 12.75 9.10 -10.39
C ILE A 157 14.07 8.62 -9.74
N ASP A 158 14.02 8.13 -8.50
CA ASP A 158 15.11 7.54 -7.74
C ASP A 158 15.35 6.05 -8.05
N GLY A 159 14.53 5.46 -8.93
CA GLY A 159 14.58 4.05 -9.31
C GLY A 159 13.81 3.11 -8.39
N LYS A 160 13.32 3.59 -7.24
CA LYS A 160 12.54 2.79 -6.28
C LYS A 160 11.16 2.46 -6.84
N LEU A 161 10.69 1.24 -6.59
CA LEU A 161 9.34 0.83 -6.91
C LEU A 161 8.37 1.25 -5.79
N TRP A 162 7.28 1.88 -6.17
CA TRP A 162 6.20 2.30 -5.28
C TRP A 162 4.89 1.60 -5.64
N GLY A 163 4.11 1.28 -4.60
CA GLY A 163 2.79 0.68 -4.70
C GLY A 163 1.72 1.68 -4.32
N ILE A 164 0.94 2.12 -5.28
CA ILE A 164 -0.19 3.05 -5.09
C ILE A 164 -1.53 2.32 -5.14
N ASP A 165 -2.61 3.04 -4.83
CA ASP A 165 -4.00 2.56 -4.90
C ASP A 165 -4.27 1.29 -4.07
N GLN A 166 -4.33 1.47 -2.77
CA GLN A 166 -4.43 0.40 -1.77
C GLN A 166 -5.83 0.29 -1.16
N GLY A 167 -6.80 1.08 -1.64
CA GLY A 167 -8.15 1.15 -1.08
C GLY A 167 -8.90 -0.18 -1.01
N LEU A 168 -8.52 -1.18 -1.82
CA LEU A 168 -9.17 -2.49 -1.90
C LEU A 168 -8.34 -3.61 -1.26
N THR A 169 -7.92 -3.38 -0.02
CA THR A 169 -7.14 -4.29 0.83
C THR A 169 -7.91 -4.70 2.09
N PHE A 170 -7.40 -5.68 2.82
CA PHE A 170 -7.83 -6.17 4.14
C PHE A 170 -9.17 -6.88 4.22
N HIS A 171 -9.85 -7.10 3.09
CA HIS A 171 -11.10 -7.87 3.03
C HIS A 171 -11.00 -9.17 3.87
N ALA A 172 -12.05 -9.49 4.62
CA ALA A 172 -12.07 -10.65 5.52
C ALA A 172 -11.89 -11.98 4.76
N ASP A 173 -12.68 -12.19 3.70
CA ASP A 173 -12.48 -13.31 2.78
C ASP A 173 -11.21 -13.14 1.95
N MET A 174 -10.48 -14.24 1.72
CA MET A 174 -9.32 -14.28 0.84
C MET A 174 -9.74 -14.04 -0.62
N LYS A 175 -9.27 -12.93 -1.20
CA LYS A 175 -9.71 -12.41 -2.51
C LYS A 175 -8.55 -11.78 -3.31
N ILE A 176 -7.33 -12.25 -3.06
CA ILE A 176 -6.13 -11.67 -3.67
C ILE A 176 -6.26 -11.60 -5.21
N ARG A 177 -6.03 -10.40 -5.76
CA ARG A 177 -5.89 -10.18 -7.20
C ARG A 177 -4.72 -9.23 -7.40
N THR A 178 -3.56 -9.82 -7.63
CA THR A 178 -2.34 -9.10 -7.98
C THR A 178 -1.96 -9.33 -9.43
N VAL A 179 -1.14 -8.44 -9.99
CA VAL A 179 -0.49 -8.68 -11.28
C VAL A 179 0.86 -9.39 -11.09
N ILE A 180 1.41 -9.35 -9.88
CA ILE A 180 2.76 -9.83 -9.53
C ILE A 180 2.71 -11.33 -9.20
N TRP A 181 2.43 -12.16 -10.21
CA TRP A 181 2.34 -13.63 -10.05
C TRP A 181 3.65 -14.37 -10.38
N ASP A 182 4.72 -13.66 -10.74
CA ASP A 182 5.97 -14.25 -11.22
C ASP A 182 6.59 -15.24 -10.22
N PHE A 183 6.41 -14.95 -8.93
CA PHE A 183 6.99 -15.66 -7.79
C PHE A 183 6.10 -16.79 -7.26
N GLY A 184 4.97 -17.09 -7.93
CA GLY A 184 4.08 -18.16 -7.50
C GLY A 184 4.82 -19.50 -7.35
N GLU A 185 4.52 -20.21 -6.26
CA GLU A 185 5.16 -21.46 -5.84
C GLU A 185 6.65 -21.34 -5.43
N GLU A 186 7.21 -20.13 -5.37
CA GLU A 186 8.55 -19.90 -4.82
C GLU A 186 8.49 -19.75 -3.30
N GLU A 187 9.56 -20.17 -2.62
CA GLU A 187 9.75 -19.93 -1.19
C GLU A 187 9.80 -18.42 -0.92
N ILE A 188 9.09 -17.99 0.12
CA ILE A 188 9.14 -16.60 0.57
C ILE A 188 10.47 -16.42 1.33
N PRO A 189 11.33 -15.49 0.90
CA PRO A 189 12.61 -15.27 1.57
C PRO A 189 12.44 -14.96 3.06
N ASP A 190 13.31 -15.51 3.91
CA ASP A 190 13.26 -15.29 5.36
C ASP A 190 13.28 -13.81 5.74
N ARG A 191 13.98 -12.97 4.97
CA ARG A 191 14.01 -11.51 5.14
C ARG A 191 12.61 -10.86 5.06
N LEU A 192 11.66 -11.48 4.37
CA LEU A 192 10.27 -11.04 4.29
C LEU A 192 9.39 -11.69 5.38
N LEU A 193 9.72 -12.92 5.82
CA LEU A 193 8.97 -13.61 6.89
C LEU A 193 9.27 -13.03 8.27
N GLU A 194 10.49 -12.59 8.54
CA GLU A 194 10.90 -12.05 9.85
C GLU A 194 10.07 -10.84 10.31
N PRO A 195 9.83 -9.80 9.47
CA PRO A 195 8.89 -8.72 9.80
C PRO A 195 7.47 -9.21 10.12
N LEU A 196 6.96 -10.22 9.39
CA LEU A 196 5.64 -10.79 9.64
C LEU A 196 5.58 -11.51 11.01
N ARG A 197 6.63 -12.24 11.40
CA ARG A 197 6.74 -12.85 12.74
C ARG A 197 6.68 -11.80 13.84
N ARG A 198 7.41 -10.69 13.68
CA ARG A 198 7.37 -9.57 14.63
C ARG A 198 5.98 -8.95 14.73
N LEU A 199 5.33 -8.70 13.59
CA LEU A 199 3.97 -8.17 13.54
C LEU A 199 2.97 -9.09 14.27
N CYS A 200 3.03 -10.40 14.05
CA CYS A 200 2.19 -11.37 14.79
C CYS A 200 2.32 -11.19 16.31
N GLY A 201 3.54 -11.02 16.82
CA GLY A 201 3.78 -10.77 18.25
C GLY A 201 3.20 -9.43 18.71
N GLN A 202 3.36 -8.37 17.93
CA GLN A 202 2.83 -7.04 18.24
C GLN A 202 1.30 -6.99 18.26
N LEU A 203 0.64 -7.74 17.38
CA LEU A 203 -0.82 -7.82 17.31
C LEU A 203 -1.46 -8.46 18.55
N LEU A 204 -0.71 -9.22 19.37
CA LEU A 204 -1.20 -9.77 20.64
C LEU A 204 -1.33 -8.71 21.74
N SER A 205 -0.59 -7.61 21.63
CA SER A 205 -0.66 -6.47 22.57
C SER A 205 -0.39 -5.17 21.81
N PRO A 206 -1.35 -4.72 20.97
CA PRO A 206 -1.15 -3.58 20.08
C PRO A 206 -0.83 -2.29 20.83
N ASN A 207 0.18 -1.56 20.36
CA ASN A 207 0.53 -0.22 20.83
C ASN A 207 1.09 0.61 19.67
N GLY A 208 1.23 1.93 19.88
CA GLY A 208 1.81 2.84 18.89
C GLY A 208 1.17 2.71 17.51
N GLU A 209 2.00 2.64 16.47
CA GLU A 209 1.57 2.52 15.06
C GLU A 209 0.73 1.26 14.80
N VAL A 210 0.95 0.16 15.54
CA VAL A 210 0.15 -1.08 15.37
C VAL A 210 -1.27 -0.88 15.89
N ALA A 211 -1.44 -0.17 17.01
CA ALA A 211 -2.77 0.17 17.53
C ALA A 211 -3.50 1.15 16.58
N GLU A 212 -2.77 2.13 16.02
CA GLU A 212 -3.30 3.06 15.02
C GLU A 212 -3.75 2.33 13.75
N PHE A 213 -2.90 1.46 13.21
CA PHE A 213 -3.21 0.60 12.06
C PHE A 213 -4.48 -0.23 12.29
N LEU A 214 -4.60 -0.90 13.44
CA LEU A 214 -5.79 -1.70 13.75
C LEU A 214 -7.06 -0.86 13.89
N SER A 215 -6.96 0.39 14.33
CA SER A 215 -8.12 1.30 14.45
C SER A 215 -8.74 1.68 13.10
N LEU A 216 -8.04 1.42 11.99
CA LEU A 216 -8.50 1.67 10.63
C LEU A 216 -9.25 0.49 10.01
N LEU A 217 -9.18 -0.68 10.64
CA LEU A 217 -9.80 -1.93 10.17
C LEU A 217 -11.02 -2.29 11.01
N ASP A 218 -11.95 -3.03 10.42
CA ASP A 218 -13.02 -3.67 11.19
C ASP A 218 -12.50 -4.93 11.92
N ASP A 219 -13.16 -5.35 13.00
CA ASP A 219 -12.73 -6.49 13.83
C ASP A 219 -12.58 -7.80 13.05
N GLU A 220 -13.41 -8.01 12.03
CA GLU A 220 -13.33 -9.17 11.15
C GLU A 220 -12.09 -9.12 10.25
N GLU A 221 -11.75 -7.94 9.74
CA GLU A 221 -10.58 -7.72 8.90
C GLU A 221 -9.29 -7.90 9.69
N ALA A 222 -9.25 -7.39 10.93
CA ALA A 222 -8.13 -7.57 11.84
C ALA A 222 -7.91 -9.06 12.19
N ARG A 223 -9.00 -9.80 12.48
CA ARG A 223 -8.94 -11.25 12.70
C ARG A 223 -8.46 -12.00 11.46
N ALA A 224 -8.97 -11.65 10.29
CA ALA A 224 -8.58 -12.27 9.03
C ALA A 224 -7.11 -11.99 8.68
N LEU A 225 -6.61 -10.77 8.95
CA LEU A 225 -5.20 -10.42 8.80
C LEU A 225 -4.31 -11.32 9.68
N MET A 226 -4.66 -11.50 10.96
CA MET A 226 -3.91 -12.39 11.85
C MET A 226 -3.87 -13.82 11.32
N GLN A 227 -5.01 -14.35 10.86
CA GLN A 227 -5.08 -15.70 10.25
C GLN A 227 -4.21 -15.80 9.00
N ARG A 228 -4.25 -14.79 8.12
CA ARG A 228 -3.41 -14.72 6.92
C ARG A 228 -1.93 -14.68 7.26
N LEU A 229 -1.52 -13.86 8.23
CA LEU A 229 -0.13 -13.80 8.69
C LEU A 229 0.35 -15.17 9.19
N GLN A 230 -0.44 -15.84 10.02
CA GLN A 230 -0.12 -17.17 10.53
C GLN A 230 0.00 -18.20 9.39
N TRP A 231 -0.93 -18.16 8.43
CA TRP A 231 -0.89 -19.03 7.27
C TRP A 231 0.36 -18.78 6.40
N VAL A 232 0.69 -17.53 6.08
CA VAL A 232 1.91 -17.18 5.32
C VAL A 232 3.18 -17.66 6.02
N LEU A 233 3.25 -17.49 7.34
CA LEU A 233 4.40 -17.94 8.15
C LEU A 233 4.51 -19.46 8.27
N GLN A 234 3.38 -20.17 8.20
CA GLN A 234 3.33 -21.62 8.26
C GLN A 234 3.72 -22.24 6.92
N GLU A 235 3.15 -21.75 5.81
CA GLU A 235 3.41 -22.29 4.48
C GLU A 235 4.77 -21.86 3.94
N GLY A 236 5.18 -20.61 4.16
CA GLY A 236 6.48 -20.08 3.74
C GLY A 236 6.68 -20.04 2.21
N VAL A 237 5.62 -20.18 1.42
CA VAL A 237 5.66 -20.26 -0.05
C VAL A 237 4.56 -19.37 -0.63
N PHE A 238 4.87 -18.65 -1.71
CA PHE A 238 3.86 -17.88 -2.45
C PHE A 238 2.82 -18.81 -3.08
N PRO A 239 1.51 -18.52 -2.98
CA PRO A 239 0.50 -19.35 -3.60
C PRO A 239 0.68 -19.39 -5.12
N GLY A 240 0.54 -20.57 -5.72
CA GLY A 240 0.49 -20.70 -7.17
C GLY A 240 -0.77 -20.06 -7.76
N VAL A 241 -0.73 -19.77 -9.06
CA VAL A 241 -1.88 -19.24 -9.79
C VAL A 241 -3.00 -20.30 -9.83
N PRO A 242 -4.23 -19.99 -9.37
CA PRO A 242 -5.35 -20.92 -9.45
C PRO A 242 -5.56 -21.42 -10.89
N GLY A 243 -5.45 -22.74 -11.11
CA GLY A 243 -5.63 -23.37 -12.43
C GLY A 243 -4.38 -23.42 -13.32
N LEU A 244 -3.28 -22.76 -12.95
CA LEU A 244 -1.98 -22.87 -13.63
C LEU A 244 -1.02 -23.69 -12.76
N ARG A 245 -0.94 -25.01 -12.97
CA ARG A 245 0.19 -25.78 -12.44
C ARG A 245 1.41 -25.47 -13.31
N ARG A 246 2.50 -24.91 -12.76
CA ARG A 246 3.77 -24.90 -13.51
C ARG A 246 4.14 -26.36 -13.79
N ARG A 247 4.37 -26.69 -15.06
CA ARG A 247 5.04 -27.95 -15.41
C ARG A 247 6.41 -27.88 -14.74
N ARG A 248 6.63 -28.65 -13.67
CA ARG A 248 7.96 -28.86 -13.10
C ARG A 248 8.91 -29.18 -14.24
N SER A 249 9.84 -28.27 -14.55
CA SER A 249 10.96 -28.63 -15.39
C SER A 249 11.73 -29.69 -14.61
N ARG A 250 11.76 -30.91 -15.15
CA ARG A 250 12.69 -31.93 -14.67
C ARG A 250 14.08 -31.31 -14.82
N ARG A 251 14.72 -30.91 -13.72
CA ARG A 251 16.18 -30.80 -13.70
C ARG A 251 16.68 -32.21 -14.00
N GLY A 252 17.22 -32.40 -15.19
CA GLY A 252 17.91 -33.63 -15.57
C GLY A 252 19.15 -33.76 -14.71
N GLU A 253 19.25 -34.92 -14.06
CA GLU A 253 20.53 -35.60 -13.82
C GLU A 253 21.15 -36.02 -15.16
#